data_AF-A0A956SQS2-F1
#
_entry.id   AF-A0A956SQS2-F1
#
_cell.length_a   1.000
_cell.length_b   1.000
_cell.length_c   1.000
_cell.angle_alpha   90.00
_cell.angle_beta   90.00
_cell.angle_gamma   90.00
#
_symmetry.space_group_name_H-M   'P 1'
#
loop_
_entity.id
_entity.type
_entity.pdbx_description
1 polymer ?
#
loop_
_entity_poly.entity_id
_entity_poly.type
_entity_poly.pdbx_seq_one_letter_code
_entity_poly.pdbx_strand_id
1 'polypeptide(L)' 'AGGDGWVLVVEFTKDGPQARSVLAYGESSIATSPWYSDQAAMYARGELKPVAFSEAEIAAQLVRAYRPD' A
#
# COMPACT_ATOMS: atom_id res chain seq x y z
N ALA A 1 -15.51 -15.92 -6.55
CA ALA A 1 -15.77 -14.58 -7.10
C ALA A 1 -14.50 -13.76 -6.92
N GLY A 2 -13.80 -13.44 -8.01
CA GLY A 2 -12.63 -12.56 -7.98
C GLY A 2 -13.12 -11.12 -8.06
N GLY A 3 -13.24 -10.46 -6.92
CA GLY A 3 -13.50 -9.02 -6.89
C GLY A 3 -12.17 -8.28 -7.05
N ASP A 4 -12.17 -7.22 -7.84
CA ASP A 4 -11.06 -6.28 -7.90
C ASP A 4 -10.91 -5.64 -6.52
N GLY A 5 -9.85 -6.01 -5.80
CA GLY A 5 -9.56 -5.48 -4.48
C GLY A 5 -8.18 -4.85 -4.38
N TRP A 6 -7.42 -4.83 -5.47
CA TRP A 6 -6.14 -4.14 -5.55
C TRP A 6 -6.15 -3.17 -6.72
N VAL A 7 -5.82 -1.91 -6.45
CA VAL A 7 -5.69 -0.86 -7.45
C VAL A 7 -4.32 -0.22 -7.29
N LEU A 8 -3.62 -0.03 -8.41
CA LEU A 8 -2.35 0.66 -8.49
C LEU A 8 -2.36 1.56 -9.73
N VAL A 9 -2.02 2.84 -9.53
CA VAL A 9 -1.84 3.83 -10.60
C VAL A 9 -0.41 4.31 -10.55
N VAL A 10 0.25 4.37 -11.71
CA VAL A 10 1.67 4.74 -11.83
C VAL A 10 1.83 5.83 -12.87
N GLU A 11 2.55 6.88 -12.49
CA GLU A 11 3.04 7.92 -13.38
C GLU A 11 4.56 7.74 -13.58
N PHE A 12 5.00 7.71 -14.83
CA PHE A 12 6.42 7.62 -15.18
C PHE A 12 6.99 9.01 -15.42
N THR A 13 7.74 9.52 -14.46
CA THR A 13 8.33 10.87 -14.51
C THR A 13 9.83 10.79 -14.78
N LYS A 14 10.45 11.95 -15.08
CA LYS A 14 11.92 12.08 -15.19
C LYS A 14 12.65 11.77 -13.88
N ASP A 15 11.98 11.88 -12.74
CA ASP A 15 12.56 11.71 -11.40
C ASP A 15 12.31 10.30 -10.85
N GLY A 16 11.67 9.42 -11.64
CA GLY A 16 11.30 8.05 -11.27
C GLY A 16 9.79 7.79 -11.30
N PRO A 17 9.35 6.54 -11.02
CA PRO A 17 7.93 6.22 -10.94
C PRO A 17 7.31 6.82 -9.68
N GLN A 18 6.15 7.47 -9.84
CA GLN A 18 5.30 7.89 -8.73
C GLN A 18 4.02 7.06 -8.75
N ALA A 19 3.58 6.57 -7.59
CA ALA A 19 2.48 5.63 -7.54
C ALA A 19 1.50 5.90 -6.39
N ARG A 20 0.24 5.56 -6.65
CA ARG A 20 -0.86 5.58 -5.68
C ARG A 20 -1.55 4.22 -5.71
N SER A 21 -1.89 3.67 -4.54
CA SER A 21 -2.55 2.37 -4.45
C SER A 21 -3.62 2.31 -3.37
N VAL A 22 -4.45 1.26 -3.42
CA VAL A 22 -5.31 0.83 -2.33
C VAL A 22 -5.52 -0.69 -2.41
N LEU A 23 -5.60 -1.33 -1.25
CA LEU A 23 -5.89 -2.75 -1.11
C LEU A 23 -7.16 -2.94 -0.26
N ALA A 24 -8.30 -3.18 -0.91
CA ALA A 24 -9.63 -3.24 -0.29
C ALA A 24 -9.72 -4.28 0.85
N TYR A 25 -8.92 -5.34 0.78
CA TYR A 25 -8.90 -6.45 1.74
C TYR A 25 -7.73 -6.41 2.74
N GLY A 26 -6.99 -5.28 2.81
CA GLY A 26 -5.84 -5.13 3.71
C GLY A 26 -4.63 -6.01 3.35
N GLU A 27 -3.52 -5.81 4.04
CA GLU A 27 -2.24 -6.51 3.81
C GLU A 27 -2.08 -7.78 4.68
N SER A 28 -3.10 -8.13 5.46
CA SER A 28 -3.04 -9.29 6.35
C SER A 28 -4.36 -10.03 6.37
N SER A 29 -4.31 -11.36 6.29
CA SER A 29 -5.48 -12.21 6.52
C SER A 29 -5.74 -12.52 8.00
N ILE A 30 -4.87 -12.07 8.90
CA ILE A 30 -5.02 -12.29 10.35
C ILE A 30 -5.98 -11.25 10.91
N ALA A 31 -7.14 -11.68 11.42
CA ALA A 31 -8.20 -10.78 11.89
C ALA A 31 -7.77 -9.79 13.00
N THR A 32 -6.78 -10.14 13.80
CA THR A 32 -6.24 -9.28 14.87
C THR A 32 -5.10 -8.38 14.40
N SER A 33 -4.67 -8.49 13.15
CA SER A 33 -3.63 -7.63 12.58
C SER A 33 -4.16 -6.21 12.41
N PRO A 34 -3.37 -5.18 12.75
CA PRO A 34 -3.76 -3.80 12.45
C PRO A 34 -3.90 -3.55 10.94
N TRP A 35 -3.32 -4.40 10.08
CA TRP A 35 -3.36 -4.30 8.62
C TRP A 35 -4.44 -5.19 7.96
N TYR A 36 -5.40 -5.72 8.74
CA TYR A 36 -6.44 -6.60 8.21
C TYR A 36 -7.46 -5.87 7.30
N SER A 37 -7.86 -4.66 7.66
CA SER A 37 -8.88 -3.89 6.94
C SER A 37 -8.63 -2.38 6.97
N ASP A 38 -7.40 -1.98 7.26
CA ASP A 38 -6.95 -0.59 7.41
C ASP A 38 -7.18 0.29 6.17
N GLN A 39 -7.30 -0.34 5.00
CA GLN A 39 -7.53 0.34 3.72
C GLN A 39 -8.97 0.20 3.19
N ALA A 40 -9.83 -0.61 3.82
CA ALA A 40 -11.19 -0.87 3.31
C ALA A 40 -12.05 0.41 3.23
N ALA A 41 -11.95 1.27 4.24
CA ALA A 41 -12.69 2.54 4.25
C ALA A 41 -12.15 3.54 3.20
N MET A 42 -10.85 3.50 2.90
CA MET A 42 -10.22 4.30 1.85
C MET A 42 -10.74 3.86 0.47
N TYR A 43 -10.77 2.54 0.23
CA TYR A 43 -11.34 1.95 -0.98
C TYR A 43 -12.81 2.34 -1.19
N ALA A 44 -13.63 2.26 -0.14
CA ALA A 44 -15.05 2.62 -0.20
C ALA A 44 -15.29 4.10 -0.55
N ARG A 45 -14.32 4.99 -0.26
CA ARG A 45 -14.36 6.41 -0.63
C ARG A 45 -13.67 6.72 -1.97
N GLY A 46 -13.11 5.72 -2.65
CA GLY A 46 -12.34 5.92 -3.89
C GLY A 46 -11.01 6.65 -3.67
N GLU A 47 -10.47 6.59 -2.46
CA GLU A 47 -9.19 7.20 -2.11
C GLU A 47 -8.02 6.26 -2.39
N LEU A 48 -6.86 6.82 -2.73
CA LEU A 48 -5.61 6.08 -2.91
C LEU A 48 -4.51 6.66 -2.02
N LYS A 49 -3.70 5.81 -1.39
CA LYS A 49 -2.52 6.22 -0.62
C LYS A 49 -1.26 6.29 -1.49
N PRO A 50 -0.27 7.12 -1.13
CA PRO A 50 1.05 7.05 -1.77
C PRO A 50 1.70 5.67 -1.58
N VAL A 51 2.47 5.26 -2.58
CA VAL A 51 3.38 4.11 -2.50
C VAL A 51 4.80 4.65 -2.34
N ALA A 52 5.47 4.27 -1.25
CA ALA A 52 6.89 4.56 -1.08
C ALA A 52 7.72 3.75 -2.07
N PHE A 53 8.63 4.41 -2.80
CA PHE A 53 9.50 3.73 -3.76
C PHE A 53 10.97 4.02 -3.50
N SER A 54 11.34 5.27 -3.28
CA SER A 54 12.73 5.63 -2.96
C SER A 54 13.10 5.22 -1.54
N GLU A 55 14.40 5.02 -1.29
CA GLU A 55 14.93 4.71 0.04
C GLU A 55 14.51 5.73 1.10
N ALA A 56 14.47 7.02 0.73
CA ALA A 56 14.04 8.09 1.62
C ALA A 56 12.55 7.98 2.00
N GLU A 57 11.68 7.68 1.02
CA GLU A 57 10.25 7.50 1.27
C GLU A 57 9.95 6.25 2.10
N ILE A 58 10.69 5.17 1.86
CA ILE A 58 10.60 3.93 2.64
C ILE A 58 11.04 4.22 4.07
N ALA A 59 12.20 4.84 4.27
CA ALA A 59 12.73 5.16 5.59
C ALA A 59 11.78 6.05 6.42
N ALA A 60 11.06 6.97 5.78
CA ALA A 60 10.11 7.86 6.44
C ALA A 60 8.87 7.15 7.01
N GLN A 61 8.51 5.96 6.52
CA GLN A 61 7.29 5.24 6.92
C GLN A 61 7.54 3.77 7.28
N LEU A 62 8.80 3.37 7.44
CA LEU A 62 9.19 2.00 7.73
C LEU A 62 8.67 1.57 9.10
N VAL A 63 7.83 0.52 9.12
CA VAL A 63 7.34 -0.08 10.38
C VAL A 63 8.32 -1.10 10.94
N ARG A 64 8.90 -1.94 10.06
CA ARG A 64 9.84 -3.00 10.44
C ARG A 64 10.81 -3.30 9.29
N ALA A 65 12.10 -3.37 9.59
CA ALA A 65 13.09 -3.96 8.71
C ALA A 65 13.25 -5.46 9.01
N TYR A 66 13.16 -6.31 7.99
CA TYR A 66 13.52 -7.72 8.10
C TYR A 66 14.99 -7.90 7.72
N ARG A 67 15.76 -8.56 8.58
CA ARG A 67 17.14 -8.98 8.33
C ARG A 67 17.23 -10.48 8.62
N PRO A 68 17.12 -11.35 7.61
CA PRO A 68 17.45 -12.75 7.78
C PRO A 68 18.96 -12.87 8.01
N ASP A 69 19.36 -13.74 8.94
CA ASP A 69 20.75 -14.15 9.09
C ASP A 69 21.24 -14.94 7.86
#